data_AF-A0AAQ0CXR6-F1
#
_entry.id   AF-A0AAQ0CXR6-F1
#
_cell.length_a   1.000
_cell.length_b   1.000
_cell.length_c   1.000
_cell.angle_alpha   90.00
_cell.angle_beta   90.00
_cell.angle_gamma   90.00
#
_symmetry.space_group_name_H-M   'P 1'
#
loop_
_entity.id
_entity.type
_entity.pdbx_description
1 polymer ?
#
loop_
_entity_poly.entity_id
_entity_poly.type
_entity_poly.pdbx_seq_one_letter_code
_entity_poly.pdbx_strand_id
1 'polypeptide(L)' 'MQKPIKCGDAWRITVRYLGKRYTATRDTANECEQWAAKKLLELQSEQANPESEKIHISFYAFF' A
#
# COMPACT_ATOMS: atom_id res chain seq x y z
N MET A 1 -12.76 8.05 -4.41
CA MET A 1 -11.42 7.67 -4.88
C MET A 1 -10.85 8.79 -5.74
N GLN A 2 -9.55 9.08 -5.61
CA GLN A 2 -8.88 10.06 -6.46
C GLN A 2 -8.79 9.51 -7.89
N LYS A 3 -9.32 10.25 -8.88
CA LYS A 3 -9.27 9.84 -10.28
C LYS A 3 -7.83 9.95 -10.79
N PRO A 4 -7.34 9.00 -11.61
CA PRO A 4 -6.05 9.12 -12.25
C PRO A 4 -6.07 10.33 -13.20
N ILE A 5 -5.01 11.14 -13.14
CA ILE A 5 -4.82 12.36 -13.92
C ILE A 5 -3.92 12.02 -15.10
N LYS A 6 -4.34 12.36 -16.31
CA LYS A 6 -3.52 12.20 -17.52
C LYS A 6 -2.39 13.24 -17.55
N CYS A 7 -1.16 12.79 -17.70
CA CYS A 7 0.05 13.61 -17.79
C CYS A 7 0.82 13.22 -19.05
N GLY A 8 0.48 13.85 -20.19
CA GLY A 8 0.98 13.45 -21.51
C GLY A 8 0.42 12.08 -21.90
N ASP A 9 1.31 11.13 -22.18
CA ASP A 9 0.95 9.74 -22.53
C ASP A 9 0.79 8.83 -21.31
N ALA A 10 1.17 9.30 -20.12
CA ALA A 10 1.09 8.53 -18.89
C ALA A 10 -0.09 8.97 -18.01
N TRP A 11 -0.52 8.08 -17.12
CA TRP A 11 -1.53 8.32 -16.10
C TRP A 11 -0.88 8.34 -14.72
N ARG A 12 -1.24 9.33 -13.91
CA ARG A 12 -0.76 9.46 -12.54
C ARG A 12 -1.92 9.37 -11.56
N ILE A 13 -1.80 8.54 -10.53
CA ILE A 13 -2.76 8.49 -9.43
C ILE A 13 -2.07 8.83 -8.11
N THR A 14 -2.78 9.54 -7.26
CA THR A 14 -2.37 9.83 -5.90
C THR A 14 -3.31 9.11 -4.94
N VAL A 15 -2.75 8.41 -3.96
CA VAL A 15 -3.45 7.77 -2.87
C VAL A 15 -3.02 8.43 -1.58
N ARG A 16 -3.98 8.77 -0.73
CA ARG A 16 -3.73 9.33 0.60
C ARG A 16 -4.16 8.32 1.65
N TYR A 17 -3.28 8.01 2.58
CA TYR A 17 -3.56 7.08 3.67
C TYR A 17 -2.79 7.50 4.93
N LEU A 18 -3.49 7.65 6.05
CA LEU A 18 -2.97 8.15 7.33
C LEU A 18 -2.04 9.38 7.21
N GLY A 19 -2.46 10.39 6.43
CA GLY A 19 -1.67 11.61 6.23
C GLY A 19 -0.44 11.44 5.32
N LYS A 20 -0.05 10.22 4.96
CA LYS A 20 0.96 9.94 3.94
C LYS A 20 0.36 9.98 2.55
N ARG A 21 1.16 10.42 1.58
CA ARG A 21 0.77 10.52 0.17
C ARG A 21 1.65 9.58 -0.65
N TYR A 22 1.00 8.69 -1.39
CA TYR A 22 1.65 7.77 -2.32
C TYR A 22 1.23 8.11 -3.73
N THR A 23 2.19 8.19 -4.64
CA THR A 23 1.93 8.51 -6.04
C THR A 23 2.50 7.42 -6.93
N ALA A 24 1.75 7.03 -7.96
CA ALA A 24 2.24 6.16 -9.01
C ALA A 24 1.93 6.76 -10.38
N THR A 25 2.85 6.53 -11.31
CA THR A 25 2.66 6.85 -12.73
C THR A 25 2.70 5.54 -13.51
N ARG A 26 1.71 5.29 -14.37
CA ARG A 26 1.54 4.08 -15.21
C ARG A 26 1.03 4.47 -16.59
N ASP A 27 1.07 3.54 -17.53
CA ASP A 27 0.72 3.83 -18.92
C ASP A 27 -0.80 3.86 -19.15
N THR A 28 -1.58 3.16 -18.32
CA THR A 28 -3.04 3.11 -18.43
C THR A 28 -3.77 3.60 -17.18
N ALA A 29 -4.99 4.12 -17.37
CA ALA A 29 -5.87 4.53 -16.27
C ALA A 29 -6.27 3.34 -15.39
N ASN A 30 -6.58 2.19 -15.98
CA ASN A 30 -6.97 0.98 -15.27
C ASN A 30 -5.85 0.46 -14.37
N GLU A 31 -4.60 0.46 -14.84
CA GLU A 31 -3.46 0.07 -14.00
C GLU A 31 -3.27 1.01 -12.81
N CYS A 32 -3.52 2.31 -12.98
CA CYS A 32 -3.48 3.26 -11.88
C CYS A 32 -4.55 2.93 -10.83
N GLU A 33 -5.78 2.63 -11.25
CA GLU A 33 -6.87 2.27 -10.34
C GLU A 33 -6.58 0.95 -9.61
N GLN A 34 -6.12 -0.07 -10.32
CA GLN A 34 -5.71 -1.35 -9.74
C GLN A 34 -4.56 -1.17 -8.74
N TRP A 35 -3.56 -0.36 -9.09
CA TRP A 35 -2.47 -0.04 -8.20
C TRP A 35 -2.97 0.68 -6.94
N ALA A 36 -3.89 1.63 -7.07
CA ALA A 36 -4.43 2.35 -5.93
C ALA A 36 -5.22 1.43 -4.99
N ALA A 37 -6.03 0.52 -5.54
CA ALA A 37 -6.74 -0.49 -4.75
C ALA A 37 -5.77 -1.44 -4.04
N LYS A 38 -4.78 -1.97 -4.76
CA LYS A 38 -3.74 -2.84 -4.18
C LYS A 38 -2.97 -2.14 -3.08
N LYS A 39 -2.55 -0.89 -3.30
CA LYS A 39 -1.78 -0.11 -2.32
C LYS A 39 -2.58 0.17 -1.05
N LEU A 40 -3.88 0.44 -1.15
CA LEU A 40 -4.74 0.60 0.02
C LEU A 40 -4.83 -0.70 0.83
N LEU A 41 -5.00 -1.84 0.18
CA LEU A 41 -5.04 -3.15 0.86
C LEU A 41 -3.71 -3.47 1.55
N GLU A 42 -2.58 -3.25 0.86
CA GLU A 42 -1.24 -3.40 1.45
C GLU A 42 -1.11 -2.53 2.71
N LEU A 43 -1.44 -1.25 2.61
CA LEU A 43 -1.32 -0.30 3.72
C LEU A 43 -2.27 -0.62 4.89
N GLN A 44 -3.46 -1.16 4.61
CA GLN A 44 -4.37 -1.65 5.65
C GLN A 44 -3.80 -2.89 6.34
N SER A 45 -3.23 -3.83 5.58
CA SER A 45 -2.62 -5.05 6.14
C SER A 45 -1.38 -4.77 6.99
N GLU A 46 -0.54 -3.83 6.55
CA GLU A 46 0.69 -3.41 7.26
C GLU A 46 0.36 -2.73 8.59
N GLN A 47 -0.83 -2.14 8.69
CA GLN A 47 -1.32 -1.46 9.89
C GLN A 47 -2.07 -2.39 10.84
N ALA A 48 -2.70 -3.44 10.31
CA ALA A 48 -3.30 -4.50 11.10
C ALA A 48 -2.25 -5.41 11.77
N ASN A 49 -0.99 -5.35 11.32
CA ASN A 49 0.14 -6.06 11.91
C ASN A 49 1.25 -5.08 12.36
N PRO A 50 1.00 -4.19 13.33
CA PRO A 50 2.02 -3.24 13.77
C PRO A 50 3.19 -3.92 14.49
N GLU A 51 3.00 -5.15 14.96
CA GLU A 51 4.01 -5.96 15.61
C GLU A 51 3.60 -7.41 15.41
N SER A 52 4.21 -8.09 14.44
CA SER A 52 4.68 -9.43 14.77
C SER A 52 5.75 -9.18 15.82
N GLU A 53 5.31 -9.05 17.07
CA GLU A 53 6.13 -9.17 18.25
C GLU A 53 7.12 -10.27 17.90
N LYS A 54 8.41 -9.93 17.85
CA LYS A 54 9.45 -10.94 17.70
C LYS A 54 9.28 -11.81 18.92
N ILE A 55 8.49 -12.89 18.80
CA ILE A 55 8.27 -13.82 19.89
C ILE A 55 9.64 -14.42 20.09
N HIS A 56 10.37 -13.87 21.06
CA HIS A 56 11.64 -14.41 21.50
C HIS A 56 11.29 -15.66 22.30
N ILE A 57 10.95 -16.73 21.58
CA ILE A 57 10.77 -18.05 22.15
C ILE A 57 12.18 -18.51 22.51
N SER A 58 12.56 -18.33 23.77
CA SER A 58 13.75 -18.99 24.27
C SER A 58 13.48 -20.50 24.17
N PHE A 59 14.46 -21.23 23.64
CA PHE A 59 14.43 -22.68 23.43
C PHE A 59 13.99 -23.48 24.68
N TYR A 60 14.06 -22.87 25.87
CA TYR A 60 13.63 -23.41 27.15
C TYR A 60 12.11 -23.40 27.41
N ALA A 61 11.28 -22.77 26.57
CA ALA A 61 9.83 -22.76 26.77
C ALA A 61 9.11 -24.05 26.30
N PHE A 62 9.86 -25.01 25.75
CA PHE A 62 9.34 -26.27 25.19
C PHE A 62 9.74 -27.52 26.00
N PHE A 63 10.49 -27.38 27.09
CA PHE A 63 10.93 -28.48 27.95
C PHE A 63 10.64 -28.20 29.43
#